data_AF-A0A382V291-F1
#
_entry.id   AF-A0A382V291-F1
#
_cell.length_a   1.000
_cell.length_b   1.000
_cell.length_c   1.000
_cell.angle_alpha   90.00
_cell.angle_beta   90.00
_cell.angle_gamma   90.00
#
_symmetry.space_group_name_H-M   'P 1'
#
loop_
_entity.id
_entity.type
_entity.pdbx_description
1 polymer ?
#
loop_
_entity_poly.entity_id
_entity_poly.type
_entity_poly.pdbx_seq_one_letter_code
_entity_poly.pdbx_strand_id
1 'polypeptide(L)'
;KVAIFASGLFGSLSGSVVTNVLTTGAMTIPAMKRAGYPARYAGGIEACASTGGVLMPPVMGATAFVMASFLEVPYLAVAAAAVVPSFLYFFGLFVQIDSYAARNAVKGLPRDEIPSVTKTISQGWFFIFGFLLLIYLLIYLKREAHAPFYATIALLALSQFGKLKSRDPWYYIVGLGIISYIGIILSSVHMSANFTTTLPFGAGILLLVLCHIPIHIRVPSERVMEFVESSGRLLVELVAILAAVGLIVGGLMMTGMASSFSGEITRVAGGKLIPLLLMGALTAFILG
;
A
#
# COMPACT_ATOMS: atom_id res chain seq x y z
N LYS A 1 2.24 19.50 0.59
CA LYS A 1 1.90 18.87 1.89
C LYS A 1 0.87 17.75 1.74
N VAL A 2 -0.36 18.02 1.28
CA VAL A 2 -1.39 16.97 1.09
C VAL A 2 -0.90 15.80 0.23
N ALA A 3 -0.12 16.09 -0.81
CA ALA A 3 0.51 15.08 -1.66
C ALA A 3 1.31 14.02 -0.87
N ILE A 4 2.12 14.44 0.11
CA ILE A 4 2.91 13.52 0.94
C ILE A 4 1.99 12.53 1.68
N PHE A 5 0.94 13.03 2.34
CA PHE A 5 0.04 12.18 3.11
C PHE A 5 -0.82 11.29 2.21
N ALA A 6 -1.30 11.82 1.08
CA ALA A 6 -2.09 11.07 0.12
C ALA A 6 -1.27 9.94 -0.51
N SER A 7 -0.08 10.25 -1.04
CA SER A 7 0.81 9.25 -1.66
C SER A 7 1.38 8.30 -0.61
N GLY A 8 1.62 8.76 0.62
CA GLY A 8 1.99 7.86 1.71
C GLY A 8 0.89 6.84 2.01
N LEU A 9 -0.33 7.29 2.30
CA LEU A 9 -1.45 6.40 2.65
C LEU A 9 -1.80 5.47 1.48
N PHE A 10 -1.89 6.01 0.27
CA PHE A 10 -2.18 5.22 -0.93
C PHE A 10 -1.04 4.26 -1.28
N GLY A 11 0.20 4.70 -1.18
CA GLY A 11 1.39 3.88 -1.42
C GLY A 11 1.53 2.74 -0.41
N SER A 12 1.17 2.97 0.85
CA SER A 12 1.16 1.92 1.88
C SER A 12 0.17 0.79 1.60
N LEU A 13 -0.84 1.07 0.76
CA LEU A 13 -1.84 0.12 0.28
C LEU A 13 -1.44 -0.53 -1.04
N SER A 14 -1.05 0.28 -2.04
CA SER A 14 -0.77 -0.24 -3.38
C SER A 14 0.56 -0.98 -3.45
N GLY A 15 1.53 -0.60 -2.60
CA GLY A 15 2.88 -1.14 -2.63
C GLY A 15 3.59 -0.95 -3.98
N SER A 16 3.15 0.02 -4.79
CA SER A 16 3.72 0.32 -6.11
C SER A 16 3.89 1.82 -6.30
N VAL A 17 5.12 2.21 -6.64
CA VAL A 17 5.48 3.59 -6.97
C VAL A 17 4.77 4.05 -8.24
N VAL A 18 4.73 3.20 -9.28
CA VAL A 18 4.12 3.53 -10.57
C VAL A 18 2.63 3.78 -10.41
N THR A 19 1.91 2.87 -9.73
CA THR A 19 0.47 3.04 -9.49
C THR A 19 0.18 4.30 -8.67
N ASN A 20 1.03 4.61 -7.68
CA ASN A 20 0.86 5.80 -6.87
C ASN A 20 0.98 7.08 -7.72
N VAL A 21 2.05 7.21 -8.51
CA VAL A 21 2.24 8.37 -9.42
C VAL A 21 1.10 8.50 -10.43
N LEU A 22 0.60 7.39 -10.99
CA LEU A 22 -0.49 7.41 -11.96
C LEU A 22 -1.84 7.82 -11.33
N THR A 23 -2.04 7.60 -10.04
CA THR A 23 -3.31 7.85 -9.35
C THR A 23 -3.28 9.14 -8.53
N THR A 24 -2.44 9.20 -7.49
CA THR A 24 -2.30 10.38 -6.63
C THR A 24 -1.62 11.51 -7.39
N GLY A 25 -0.55 11.21 -8.14
CA GLY A 25 0.19 12.18 -8.95
C GLY A 25 -0.65 12.96 -9.97
N ALA A 26 -1.62 12.29 -10.59
CA ALA A 26 -2.56 12.93 -11.52
C ALA A 26 -3.37 14.07 -10.88
N MET A 27 -3.60 14.00 -9.57
CA MET A 27 -4.32 15.05 -8.82
C MET A 27 -3.37 15.98 -8.06
N THR A 28 -2.31 15.46 -7.46
CA THR A 28 -1.40 16.22 -6.59
C THR A 28 -0.48 17.15 -7.39
N ILE A 29 0.04 16.73 -8.54
CA ILE A 29 0.96 17.55 -9.35
C ILE A 29 0.26 18.82 -9.86
N PRO A 30 -0.93 18.75 -10.49
CA PRO A 30 -1.66 19.95 -10.89
C PRO A 30 -2.05 20.83 -9.70
N ALA A 31 -2.43 20.23 -8.57
CA ALA A 31 -2.77 20.98 -7.35
C ALA A 31 -1.57 21.74 -6.79
N MET A 32 -0.38 21.14 -6.76
CA MET A 32 0.85 21.81 -6.35
C MET A 32 1.21 22.94 -7.32
N LYS A 33 1.07 22.73 -8.64
CA LYS A 33 1.29 23.78 -9.63
C LYS A 33 0.36 24.97 -9.44
N ARG A 34 -0.95 24.73 -9.20
CA ARG A 34 -1.93 25.79 -8.90
C ARG A 34 -1.61 26.54 -7.62
N ALA A 35 -1.07 25.86 -6.61
CA ALA A 35 -0.64 26.49 -5.36
C ALA A 35 0.63 27.36 -5.52
N GLY A 36 1.36 27.24 -6.63
CA GLY A 36 2.55 28.05 -6.92
C GLY A 36 3.89 27.29 -6.92
N TYR A 37 3.87 25.95 -6.84
CA TYR A 37 5.10 25.17 -6.97
C TYR A 37 5.53 25.08 -8.45
N PRO A 38 6.83 25.21 -8.77
CA PRO A 38 7.32 25.01 -10.12
C PRO A 38 7.14 23.54 -10.55
N ALA A 39 6.80 23.32 -11.83
CA ALA A 39 6.44 22.00 -12.35
C ALA A 39 7.49 20.92 -12.05
N ARG A 40 8.78 21.24 -12.20
CA ARG A 40 9.89 20.32 -11.88
C ARG A 40 9.90 19.88 -10.41
N TYR A 41 9.58 20.78 -9.50
CA TYR A 41 9.62 20.52 -8.07
C TYR A 41 8.38 19.75 -7.63
N ALA A 42 7.21 20.08 -8.21
CA ALA A 42 5.99 19.30 -8.02
C ALA A 42 6.16 17.83 -8.47
N GLY A 43 6.78 17.60 -9.63
CA GLY A 43 7.10 16.25 -10.11
C GLY A 43 8.08 15.52 -9.19
N GLY A 44 9.13 16.20 -8.73
CA GLY A 44 10.10 15.62 -7.78
C GLY A 44 9.48 15.25 -6.43
N ILE A 45 8.62 16.13 -5.88
CA ILE A 45 7.87 15.85 -4.65
C ILE A 45 7.04 14.58 -4.79
N GLU A 46 6.29 14.46 -5.88
CA GLU A 46 5.41 13.32 -6.09
C GLU A 46 6.20 12.03 -6.29
N ALA A 47 7.30 12.08 -7.05
CA ALA A 47 8.19 10.95 -7.24
C ALA A 47 8.73 10.46 -5.89
N CYS A 48 9.29 11.35 -5.05
CA CYS A 48 9.78 10.99 -3.73
C CYS A 48 8.67 10.46 -2.82
N ALA A 49 7.53 11.16 -2.73
CA ALA A 49 6.42 10.72 -1.89
C ALA A 49 5.89 9.34 -2.31
N SER A 50 5.84 9.08 -3.62
CA SER A 50 5.44 7.79 -4.17
C SER A 50 6.45 6.67 -3.88
N THR A 51 7.76 6.96 -3.95
CA THR A 51 8.83 6.03 -3.55
C THR A 51 8.79 5.71 -2.05
N GLY A 52 8.46 6.68 -1.19
CA GLY A 52 8.27 6.40 0.24
C GLY A 52 7.12 5.43 0.52
N GLY A 53 6.12 5.38 -0.36
CA GLY A 53 4.93 4.54 -0.20
C GLY A 53 5.23 3.05 -0.09
N VAL A 54 6.24 2.55 -0.81
CA VAL A 54 6.67 1.13 -0.73
C VAL A 54 7.36 0.78 0.58
N LEU A 55 7.85 1.77 1.34
CA LEU A 55 8.45 1.51 2.65
C LEU A 55 7.39 1.47 3.75
N MET A 56 6.27 2.18 3.56
CA MET A 56 5.30 2.41 4.62
C MET A 56 4.38 1.20 4.86
N PRO A 57 4.28 0.72 6.12
CA PRO A 57 3.28 -0.27 6.53
C PRO A 57 1.85 0.21 6.20
N PRO A 58 0.91 -0.68 5.83
CA PRO A 58 0.90 -2.10 6.18
C PRO A 58 1.16 -3.10 5.04
N VAL A 59 1.30 -2.70 3.77
CA VAL A 59 1.58 -3.63 2.65
C VAL A 59 3.04 -3.58 2.20
N MET A 60 3.65 -2.39 2.16
CA MET A 60 5.10 -2.19 1.92
C MET A 60 5.65 -2.83 0.62
N GLY A 61 4.78 -3.04 -0.38
CA GLY A 61 5.14 -3.69 -1.65
C GLY A 61 5.61 -5.14 -1.50
N ALA A 62 5.94 -5.77 -2.62
CA ALA A 62 6.40 -7.16 -2.64
C ALA A 62 7.79 -7.35 -1.99
N THR A 63 8.61 -6.29 -2.00
CA THR A 63 9.98 -6.32 -1.47
C THR A 63 10.01 -6.70 0.02
N ALA A 64 9.03 -6.23 0.81
CA ALA A 64 8.94 -6.55 2.22
C ALA A 64 8.62 -8.04 2.48
N PHE A 65 7.78 -8.67 1.65
CA PHE A 65 7.47 -10.10 1.74
C PHE A 65 8.68 -10.97 1.36
N VAL A 66 9.42 -10.54 0.34
CA VAL A 66 10.65 -11.20 -0.10
C VAL A 66 11.73 -11.09 0.97
N MET A 67 11.89 -9.92 1.58
CA MET A 67 12.77 -9.71 2.72
C MET A 67 12.40 -10.59 3.92
N ALA A 68 11.12 -10.67 4.27
CA ALA A 68 10.63 -11.54 5.35
C ALA A 68 10.98 -13.02 5.08
N SER A 69 10.81 -13.46 3.83
CA SER A 69 11.13 -14.83 3.40
C SER A 69 12.64 -15.11 3.43
N PHE A 70 13.47 -14.16 3.00
CA PHE A 70 14.94 -14.30 3.05
C PHE A 70 15.50 -14.29 4.48
N LEU A 71 14.92 -13.48 5.36
CA LEU A 71 15.35 -13.38 6.76
C LEU A 71 14.74 -14.47 7.65
N GLU A 72 13.83 -15.29 7.12
CA GLU A 72 13.04 -16.29 7.87
C GLU A 72 12.33 -15.69 9.10
N VAL A 73 11.88 -14.43 9.00
CA VAL A 73 11.13 -13.74 10.05
C VAL A 73 9.69 -13.46 9.60
N PRO A 74 8.73 -13.35 10.53
CA PRO A 74 7.36 -12.95 10.17
C PRO A 74 7.33 -11.58 9.48
N TYR A 75 6.45 -11.39 8.49
CA TYR A 75 6.30 -10.09 7.81
C TYR A 75 6.05 -8.96 8.80
N LEU A 76 5.25 -9.22 9.84
CA LEU A 76 4.94 -8.21 10.85
C LEU A 76 6.19 -7.69 11.57
N ALA A 77 7.25 -8.49 11.70
CA ALA A 77 8.51 -8.04 12.27
C ALA A 77 9.22 -7.04 11.34
N VAL A 78 9.25 -7.33 10.02
CA VAL A 78 9.76 -6.42 8.99
C VAL A 78 8.94 -5.13 8.96
N ALA A 79 7.61 -5.24 9.01
CA ALA A 79 6.71 -4.10 8.97
C ALA A 79 6.84 -3.22 10.21
N ALA A 80 6.92 -3.81 11.41
CA ALA A 80 7.15 -3.07 12.65
C ALA A 80 8.50 -2.35 12.63
N ALA A 81 9.55 -3.01 12.14
CA ALA A 81 10.87 -2.39 11.99
C ALA A 81 10.85 -1.21 11.00
N ALA A 82 10.01 -1.28 9.96
CA ALA A 82 9.90 -0.23 8.94
C ALA A 82 9.07 0.99 9.35
N VAL A 83 8.34 0.95 10.47
CA VAL A 83 7.55 2.10 10.95
C VAL A 83 8.43 3.33 11.17
N VAL A 84 9.55 3.16 11.88
CA VAL A 84 10.47 4.25 12.20
C VAL A 84 11.10 4.87 10.95
N PRO A 85 11.74 4.11 10.03
CA PRO A 85 12.31 4.69 8.83
C PRO A 85 11.25 5.32 7.92
N SER A 86 10.05 4.72 7.80
CA SER A 86 8.95 5.31 7.03
C SER A 86 8.52 6.66 7.60
N PHE A 87 8.35 6.74 8.93
CA PHE A 87 8.02 7.98 9.59
C PHE A 87 9.08 9.05 9.35
N LEU A 88 10.36 8.73 9.54
CA LEU A 88 11.46 9.65 9.33
C LEU A 88 11.56 10.12 7.87
N TYR A 89 11.32 9.23 6.91
CA TYR A 89 11.29 9.55 5.48
C TYR A 89 10.21 10.58 5.16
N PHE A 90 8.96 10.29 5.55
CA PHE A 90 7.83 11.19 5.30
C PHE A 90 7.92 12.48 6.10
N PHE A 91 8.47 12.44 7.31
CA PHE A 91 8.74 13.63 8.12
C PHE A 91 9.81 14.51 7.47
N GLY A 92 10.91 13.93 6.99
CA GLY A 92 11.94 14.65 6.26
C GLY A 92 11.40 15.33 4.99
N LEU A 93 10.62 14.60 4.20
CA LEU A 93 9.91 15.18 3.04
C LEU A 93 8.97 16.30 3.46
N PHE A 94 8.22 16.12 4.55
CA PHE A 94 7.29 17.13 5.04
C PHE A 94 8.01 18.43 5.42
N VAL A 95 9.07 18.33 6.23
CA VAL A 95 9.88 19.48 6.65
C VAL A 95 10.53 20.17 5.46
N GLN A 96 11.04 19.41 4.49
CA GLN A 96 11.65 19.96 3.28
C GLN A 96 10.64 20.78 2.46
N ILE A 97 9.44 20.24 2.22
CA ILE A 97 8.40 20.94 1.46
C ILE A 97 7.86 22.13 2.24
N ASP A 98 7.69 22.02 3.55
CA ASP A 98 7.25 23.11 4.40
C ASP A 98 8.23 24.28 4.38
N SER A 99 9.52 23.98 4.56
CA SER A 99 10.61 24.96 4.48
C SER A 99 10.67 25.64 3.11
N TYR A 100 10.48 24.87 2.03
CA TYR A 100 10.41 25.40 0.67
C TYR A 100 9.20 26.34 0.50
N ALA A 101 8.03 25.94 1.00
CA ALA A 101 6.81 26.74 0.93
C ALA A 101 6.95 28.06 1.68
N ALA A 102 7.53 28.03 2.88
CA ALA A 102 7.81 29.21 3.69
C ALA A 102 8.80 30.15 2.98
N ARG A 103 9.89 29.62 2.43
CA ARG A 103 10.91 30.41 1.73
C ARG A 103 10.39 31.08 0.45
N ASN A 104 9.48 30.41 -0.26
CA ASN A 104 8.94 30.91 -1.53
C ASN A 104 7.54 31.54 -1.38
N ALA A 105 7.10 31.82 -0.14
CA ALA A 105 5.80 32.41 0.18
C ALA A 105 4.61 31.77 -0.55
N VAL A 106 4.67 30.44 -0.72
CA VAL A 106 3.63 29.68 -1.43
C VAL A 106 2.35 29.71 -0.59
N LYS A 107 1.30 30.37 -1.12
CA LYS A 107 0.01 30.47 -0.42
C LYS A 107 -0.81 29.19 -0.62
N GLY A 108 -1.45 28.75 0.45
CA GLY A 108 -2.40 27.64 0.40
C GLY A 108 -3.66 27.99 -0.40
N LEU A 109 -4.47 26.98 -0.69
CA LEU A 109 -5.79 27.15 -1.32
C LEU A 109 -6.70 28.02 -0.43
N PRO A 110 -7.56 28.86 -1.02
CA PRO A 110 -8.62 29.58 -0.30
C PRO A 110 -9.48 28.60 0.51
N ARG A 111 -9.99 29.04 1.67
CA ARG A 111 -10.80 28.18 2.56
C ARG A 111 -12.04 27.62 1.86
N ASP A 112 -12.56 28.36 0.90
CA ASP A 112 -13.78 28.04 0.16
C ASP A 112 -13.56 26.89 -0.85
N GLU A 113 -12.32 26.64 -1.24
CA GLU A 113 -11.92 25.52 -2.11
C GLU A 113 -11.58 24.25 -1.30
N ILE A 114 -11.51 24.35 0.04
CA ILE A 114 -11.19 23.20 0.89
C ILE A 114 -12.45 22.36 1.08
N PRO A 115 -12.47 21.08 0.65
CA PRO A 115 -13.62 20.22 0.86
C PRO A 115 -13.86 19.98 2.36
N SER A 116 -15.13 19.90 2.77
CA SER A 116 -15.47 19.66 4.17
C SER A 116 -15.11 18.23 4.58
N VAL A 117 -14.32 18.12 5.66
CA VAL A 117 -13.81 16.84 6.18
C VAL A 117 -14.94 15.83 6.41
N THR A 118 -16.04 16.27 7.03
CA THR A 118 -17.20 15.41 7.32
C THR A 118 -17.83 14.84 6.05
N LYS A 119 -17.98 15.65 5.00
CA LYS A 119 -18.56 15.19 3.73
C LYS A 119 -17.61 14.24 3.01
N THR A 120 -16.31 14.54 3.01
CA THR A 120 -15.29 13.67 2.43
C THR A 120 -15.24 12.30 3.12
N ILE A 121 -15.26 12.27 4.45
CA ILE A 121 -15.29 11.01 5.21
C ILE A 121 -16.60 10.26 4.96
N SER A 122 -17.74 10.95 4.96
CA SER A 122 -19.03 10.30 4.68
C SER A 122 -19.13 9.71 3.28
N GLN A 123 -18.41 10.24 2.29
CA GLN A 123 -18.36 9.69 0.93
C GLN A 123 -17.28 8.59 0.78
N GLY A 124 -16.18 8.71 1.53
CA GLY A 124 -15.02 7.83 1.44
C GLY A 124 -14.91 6.77 2.54
N TRP A 125 -15.91 6.60 3.40
CA TRP A 125 -15.83 5.71 4.57
C TRP A 125 -15.48 4.27 4.20
N PHE A 126 -15.89 3.80 3.03
CA PHE A 126 -15.58 2.47 2.50
C PHE A 126 -14.07 2.24 2.33
N PHE A 127 -13.30 3.26 1.95
CA PHE A 127 -11.84 3.18 1.80
C PHE A 127 -11.16 3.09 3.17
N ILE A 128 -11.63 3.89 4.14
CA ILE A 128 -11.14 3.84 5.53
C ILE A 128 -11.45 2.46 6.13
N PHE A 129 -12.67 1.96 5.91
CA PHE A 129 -13.06 0.64 6.37
C PHE A 129 -12.17 -0.46 5.78
N GLY A 130 -11.95 -0.46 4.46
CA GLY A 130 -11.08 -1.47 3.83
C GLY A 130 -9.62 -1.38 4.29
N PHE A 131 -9.10 -0.16 4.51
CA PHE A 131 -7.78 0.05 5.09
C PHE A 131 -7.68 -0.51 6.53
N LEU A 132 -8.65 -0.22 7.38
CA LEU A 132 -8.69 -0.74 8.75
C LEU A 132 -8.89 -2.25 8.78
N LEU A 133 -9.73 -2.80 7.90
CA LEU A 133 -9.92 -4.23 7.74
C LEU A 133 -8.60 -4.90 7.34
N LEU A 134 -7.87 -4.33 6.38
CA LEU A 134 -6.56 -4.83 5.98
C LEU A 134 -5.57 -4.85 7.16
N ILE A 135 -5.47 -3.76 7.91
CA ILE A 135 -4.62 -3.67 9.11
C ILE A 135 -5.01 -4.74 10.12
N TYR A 136 -6.31 -4.90 10.37
CA TYR A 136 -6.83 -5.91 11.30
C TYR A 136 -6.46 -7.33 10.87
N LEU A 137 -6.60 -7.65 9.58
CA LEU A 137 -6.25 -8.96 9.03
C LEU A 137 -4.74 -9.26 9.10
N LEU A 138 -3.90 -8.24 8.90
CA LEU A 138 -2.44 -8.38 8.98
C LEU A 138 -1.95 -8.51 10.43
N ILE A 139 -2.43 -7.66 11.34
CA ILE A 139 -1.91 -7.60 12.72
C ILE A 139 -2.54 -8.68 13.61
N TYR A 140 -3.88 -8.82 13.57
CA TYR A 140 -4.60 -9.69 14.51
C TYR A 140 -4.69 -11.13 14.00
N LEU A 141 -5.06 -11.32 12.72
CA LEU A 141 -5.19 -12.67 12.14
C LEU A 141 -3.85 -13.27 11.68
N LYS A 142 -2.79 -12.45 11.54
CA LYS A 142 -1.46 -12.87 11.03
C LYS A 142 -1.54 -13.67 9.72
N ARG A 143 -2.53 -13.35 8.86
CA ARG A 143 -2.75 -14.02 7.56
C ARG A 143 -2.19 -13.18 6.42
N GLU A 144 -0.86 -13.09 6.41
CA GLU A 144 -0.08 -12.19 5.56
C GLU A 144 -0.35 -12.38 4.06
N ALA A 145 -0.42 -13.63 3.59
CA ALA A 145 -0.61 -13.94 2.17
C ALA A 145 -2.06 -13.73 1.66
N HIS A 146 -3.07 -13.72 2.56
CA HIS A 146 -4.48 -13.72 2.16
C HIS A 146 -5.20 -12.39 2.47
N ALA A 147 -4.69 -11.61 3.42
CA ALA A 147 -5.29 -10.36 3.86
C ALA A 147 -5.57 -9.34 2.71
N PRO A 148 -4.65 -9.11 1.75
CA PRO A 148 -4.90 -8.18 0.65
C PRO A 148 -6.06 -8.62 -0.26
N PHE A 149 -6.19 -9.93 -0.50
CA PHE A 149 -7.28 -10.47 -1.32
C PHE A 149 -8.64 -10.26 -0.65
N TYR A 150 -8.74 -10.56 0.64
CA TYR A 150 -9.99 -10.41 1.39
C TYR A 150 -10.41 -8.95 1.51
N ALA A 151 -9.45 -8.05 1.80
CA ALA A 151 -9.71 -6.62 1.85
C ALA A 151 -10.16 -6.06 0.49
N THR A 152 -9.56 -6.51 -0.62
CA THR A 152 -9.92 -6.08 -1.97
C THR A 152 -11.35 -6.49 -2.33
N ILE A 153 -11.73 -7.74 -2.07
CA ILE A 153 -13.09 -8.23 -2.32
C ILE A 153 -14.11 -7.45 -1.49
N ALA A 154 -13.84 -7.26 -0.20
CA ALA A 154 -14.70 -6.47 0.67
C ALA A 154 -14.86 -5.03 0.17
N LEU A 155 -13.76 -4.39 -0.26
CA LEU A 155 -13.76 -3.01 -0.74
C LEU A 155 -14.49 -2.86 -2.08
N LEU A 156 -14.35 -3.81 -3.01
CA LEU A 156 -15.12 -3.84 -4.26
C LEU A 156 -16.62 -3.96 -3.99
N ALA A 157 -17.02 -4.90 -3.13
CA ALA A 157 -18.43 -5.07 -2.76
C ALA A 157 -19.01 -3.83 -2.06
N LEU A 158 -18.26 -3.24 -1.12
CA LEU A 158 -18.62 -2.00 -0.44
C LEU A 158 -18.73 -0.80 -1.39
N SER A 159 -17.84 -0.70 -2.38
CA SER A 159 -17.90 0.34 -3.40
C SER A 159 -19.16 0.23 -4.26
N GLN A 160 -19.60 -0.99 -4.58
CA GLN A 160 -20.86 -1.21 -5.30
C GLN A 160 -22.07 -0.94 -4.42
N PHE A 161 -22.00 -1.30 -3.13
CA PHE A 161 -23.03 -0.98 -2.14
C PHE A 161 -23.28 0.52 -2.01
N GLY A 162 -22.23 1.35 -2.08
CA GLY A 162 -22.36 2.82 -2.06
C GLY A 162 -23.14 3.42 -3.23
N LYS A 163 -23.39 2.66 -4.31
CA LYS A 163 -24.24 3.09 -5.45
C LYS A 163 -25.72 2.76 -5.24
N LEU A 164 -26.05 1.89 -4.28
CA LEU A 164 -27.42 1.45 -4.01
C LEU A 164 -28.13 2.46 -3.10
N LYS A 165 -29.40 2.74 -3.39
CA LYS A 165 -30.25 3.52 -2.49
C LYS A 165 -30.95 2.57 -1.51
N SER A 166 -31.27 3.03 -0.31
CA SER A 166 -31.98 2.24 0.71
C SER A 166 -33.39 1.76 0.28
N ARG A 167 -33.88 2.23 -0.87
CA ARG A 167 -35.16 1.83 -1.47
C ARG A 167 -35.03 0.61 -2.40
N ASP A 168 -33.81 0.25 -2.81
CA ASP A 168 -33.57 -0.89 -3.70
C ASP A 168 -33.46 -2.20 -2.89
N PRO A 169 -34.16 -3.29 -3.27
CA PRO A 169 -34.06 -4.58 -2.58
C PRO A 169 -32.63 -5.13 -2.52
N TRP A 170 -31.83 -4.81 -3.54
CA TRP A 170 -30.43 -5.18 -3.64
C TRP A 170 -29.56 -4.57 -2.54
N TYR A 171 -29.98 -3.45 -1.93
CA TYR A 171 -29.30 -2.87 -0.77
C TYR A 171 -29.21 -3.89 0.37
N TYR A 172 -30.31 -4.58 0.69
CA TYR A 172 -30.32 -5.58 1.76
C TYR A 172 -29.55 -6.85 1.38
N ILE A 173 -29.65 -7.30 0.13
CA ILE A 173 -28.96 -8.53 -0.34
C ILE A 173 -27.45 -8.34 -0.34
N VAL A 174 -26.95 -7.24 -0.91
CA VAL A 174 -25.51 -6.94 -0.95
C VAL A 174 -25.00 -6.61 0.44
N GLY A 175 -25.75 -5.85 1.24
CA GLY A 175 -25.40 -5.54 2.62
C GLY A 175 -25.26 -6.80 3.48
N LEU A 176 -26.23 -7.72 3.41
CA LEU A 176 -26.17 -9.01 4.10
C LEU A 176 -25.00 -9.86 3.59
N GLY A 177 -24.74 -9.86 2.28
CA GLY A 177 -23.61 -10.57 1.67
C GLY A 177 -22.25 -10.06 2.13
N ILE A 178 -22.09 -8.75 2.32
CA ILE A 178 -20.85 -8.16 2.87
C ILE A 178 -20.68 -8.55 4.34
N ILE A 179 -21.75 -8.48 5.13
CA ILE A 179 -21.72 -8.84 6.56
C ILE A 179 -21.40 -10.33 6.72
N SER A 180 -22.02 -11.20 5.92
CA SER A 180 -21.74 -12.64 5.96
C SER A 180 -20.32 -12.96 5.51
N TYR A 181 -19.82 -12.27 4.48
CA TYR A 181 -18.43 -12.39 4.03
C TYR A 181 -17.42 -12.01 5.12
N ILE A 182 -17.62 -10.88 5.79
CA ILE A 182 -16.77 -10.45 6.91
C ILE A 182 -16.88 -11.46 8.06
N GLY A 183 -18.09 -11.91 8.39
CA GLY A 183 -18.32 -12.94 9.41
C GLY A 183 -17.58 -14.24 9.12
N ILE A 184 -17.54 -14.67 7.85
CA ILE A 184 -16.78 -15.83 7.38
C ILE A 184 -15.28 -15.61 7.54
N ILE A 185 -14.77 -14.42 7.19
CA ILE A 185 -13.35 -14.11 7.38
C ILE A 185 -12.98 -14.16 8.87
N LEU A 186 -13.80 -13.61 9.75
CA LEU A 186 -13.55 -13.61 11.19
C LEU A 186 -13.69 -15.01 11.81
N SER A 187 -14.66 -15.81 11.37
CA SER A 187 -14.88 -17.17 11.86
C SER A 187 -13.86 -18.17 11.33
N SER A 188 -13.22 -17.87 10.18
CA SER A 188 -12.18 -18.71 9.57
C SER A 188 -11.00 -19.01 10.51
N VAL A 189 -10.79 -18.16 11.54
CA VAL A 189 -9.77 -18.34 12.59
C VAL A 189 -9.99 -19.62 13.40
N HIS A 190 -11.24 -20.05 13.56
CA HIS A 190 -11.62 -21.23 14.35
C HIS A 190 -11.82 -22.48 13.49
N MET A 191 -11.62 -22.39 12.17
CA MET A 191 -11.86 -23.49 11.23
C MET A 191 -10.59 -24.28 10.92
N SER A 192 -10.77 -25.53 10.47
CA SER A 192 -9.69 -26.39 10.00
C SER A 192 -8.98 -25.79 8.77
N ALA A 193 -7.67 -26.05 8.65
CA ALA A 193 -6.75 -25.38 7.72
C ALA A 193 -7.21 -25.37 6.25
N ASN A 194 -7.89 -26.44 5.79
CA ASN A 194 -8.40 -26.53 4.42
C ASN A 194 -9.59 -25.59 4.17
N PHE A 195 -10.41 -25.35 5.17
CA PHE A 195 -11.59 -24.48 5.09
C PHE A 195 -11.27 -23.01 5.38
N THR A 196 -10.20 -22.75 6.14
CA THR A 196 -9.75 -21.39 6.48
C THR A 196 -9.50 -20.54 5.24
N THR A 197 -9.01 -21.11 4.14
CA THR A 197 -8.68 -20.36 2.92
C THR A 197 -9.75 -20.48 1.84
N THR A 198 -10.28 -21.69 1.64
CA THR A 198 -11.24 -21.99 0.58
C THR A 198 -12.59 -21.32 0.81
N LEU A 199 -13.06 -21.27 2.06
CA LEU A 199 -14.39 -20.77 2.39
C LEU A 199 -14.48 -19.24 2.23
N PRO A 200 -13.55 -18.43 2.76
CA PRO A 200 -13.53 -17.00 2.47
C PRO A 200 -13.31 -16.73 0.98
N PHE A 201 -12.45 -17.47 0.29
CA PHE A 201 -12.23 -17.24 -1.14
C PHE A 201 -13.50 -17.51 -1.97
N GLY A 202 -14.17 -18.64 -1.73
CA GLY A 202 -15.43 -18.99 -2.38
C GLY A 202 -16.57 -18.02 -2.06
N ALA A 203 -16.70 -17.62 -0.79
CA ALA A 203 -17.68 -16.62 -0.37
C ALA A 203 -17.43 -15.26 -1.04
N GLY A 204 -16.16 -14.89 -1.23
CA GLY A 204 -15.78 -13.66 -1.91
C GLY A 204 -16.13 -13.67 -3.39
N ILE A 205 -15.86 -14.77 -4.10
CA ILE A 205 -16.28 -14.94 -5.50
C ILE A 205 -17.81 -14.86 -5.60
N LEU A 206 -18.53 -15.58 -4.73
CA LEU A 206 -19.98 -15.53 -4.72
C LEU A 206 -20.51 -14.11 -4.50
N LEU A 207 -19.92 -13.37 -3.56
CA LEU A 207 -20.27 -11.97 -3.30
C LEU A 207 -20.06 -11.08 -4.54
N LEU A 208 -18.93 -11.23 -5.23
CA LEU A 208 -18.64 -10.48 -6.46
C LEU A 208 -19.62 -10.84 -7.59
N VAL A 209 -19.95 -12.12 -7.75
CA VAL A 209 -20.96 -12.59 -8.71
C VAL A 209 -22.31 -11.97 -8.38
N LEU A 210 -22.75 -12.04 -7.12
CA LEU A 210 -23.99 -11.42 -6.66
C LEU A 210 -24.02 -9.91 -6.92
N CYS A 211 -22.91 -9.21 -6.72
CA CYS A 211 -22.80 -7.79 -7.01
C CYS A 211 -22.78 -7.46 -8.52
N HIS A 212 -22.57 -8.45 -9.40
CA HIS A 212 -22.56 -8.27 -10.85
C HIS A 212 -23.92 -8.54 -11.51
N ILE A 213 -24.88 -9.13 -10.78
CA ILE A 213 -26.23 -9.42 -11.26
C ILE A 213 -27.03 -8.15 -11.58
N PRO A 214 -27.04 -7.08 -10.75
CA PRO A 214 -27.87 -5.92 -11.02
C PRO A 214 -27.19 -4.99 -12.02
N ILE A 215 -27.82 -4.80 -13.18
CA ILE A 215 -27.28 -4.06 -14.33
C ILE A 215 -26.88 -2.62 -13.96
N HIS A 216 -27.56 -1.99 -13.00
CA HIS A 216 -27.32 -0.61 -12.58
C HIS A 216 -26.11 -0.43 -11.63
N ILE A 217 -25.60 -1.50 -11.01
CA ILE A 217 -24.38 -1.47 -10.18
C ILE A 217 -23.19 -2.19 -10.84
N ARG A 218 -23.43 -2.79 -12.01
CA ARG A 218 -22.46 -3.61 -12.74
C ARG A 218 -21.20 -2.79 -13.05
N VAL A 219 -20.05 -3.40 -12.80
CA VAL A 219 -18.78 -2.83 -13.24
C VAL A 219 -18.68 -3.06 -14.76
N PRO A 220 -18.47 -2.00 -15.57
CA PRO A 220 -18.34 -2.16 -17.02
C PRO A 220 -17.13 -3.03 -17.35
N SER A 221 -17.22 -3.80 -18.45
CA SER A 221 -16.17 -4.72 -18.88
C SER A 221 -14.84 -4.02 -19.14
N GLU A 222 -14.88 -2.77 -19.60
CA GLU A 222 -13.69 -1.93 -19.80
C GLU A 222 -12.90 -1.74 -18.50
N ARG A 223 -13.56 -1.41 -17.38
CA ARG A 223 -12.89 -1.28 -16.08
C ARG A 223 -12.34 -2.60 -15.55
N VAL A 224 -13.01 -3.71 -15.85
CA VAL A 224 -12.50 -5.04 -15.48
C VAL A 224 -11.23 -5.33 -16.28
N MET A 225 -11.20 -4.98 -17.57
CA MET A 225 -10.02 -5.12 -18.41
C MET A 225 -8.87 -4.21 -17.93
N GLU A 226 -9.16 -2.96 -17.58
CA GLU A 226 -8.17 -2.04 -16.99
C GLU A 226 -7.59 -2.59 -15.67
N PHE A 227 -8.44 -3.18 -14.82
CA PHE A 227 -7.99 -3.81 -13.58
C PHE A 227 -7.05 -4.99 -13.84
N VAL A 228 -7.39 -5.85 -14.82
CA VAL A 228 -6.56 -6.98 -15.22
C VAL A 228 -5.25 -6.50 -15.83
N GLU A 229 -5.27 -5.48 -16.69
CA GLU A 229 -4.07 -4.90 -17.28
C GLU A 229 -3.16 -4.29 -16.21
N SER A 230 -3.73 -3.49 -15.29
CA SER A 230 -2.98 -2.85 -14.20
C SER A 230 -2.35 -3.89 -13.28
N SER A 231 -3.12 -4.92 -12.89
CA SER A 231 -2.62 -6.04 -12.08
C SER A 231 -1.53 -6.82 -12.80
N GLY A 232 -1.72 -7.08 -14.10
CA GLY A 232 -0.73 -7.76 -14.94
C GLY A 232 0.57 -6.97 -15.07
N ARG A 233 0.49 -5.66 -15.26
CA ARG A 233 1.66 -4.76 -15.32
C ARG A 233 2.45 -4.79 -14.02
N LEU A 234 1.77 -4.74 -12.88
CA LEU A 234 2.38 -4.87 -11.56
C LEU A 234 3.07 -6.24 -11.39
N LEU A 235 2.42 -7.33 -11.79
CA LEU A 235 3.02 -8.66 -11.71
C LEU A 235 4.27 -8.78 -12.59
N VAL A 236 4.26 -8.23 -13.80
CA VAL A 236 5.43 -8.22 -14.70
C VAL A 236 6.56 -7.40 -14.09
N GLU A 237 6.27 -6.23 -13.51
CA GLU A 237 7.25 -5.41 -12.79
C GLU A 237 7.89 -6.21 -11.64
N LEU A 238 7.07 -6.89 -10.83
CA LEU A 238 7.54 -7.71 -9.72
C LEU A 238 8.41 -8.88 -10.20
N VAL A 239 7.98 -9.60 -11.24
CA VAL A 239 8.76 -10.72 -11.80
C VAL A 239 10.10 -10.22 -12.33
N ALA A 240 10.14 -9.09 -13.03
CA ALA A 240 11.38 -8.52 -13.55
C ALA A 240 12.34 -8.11 -12.41
N ILE A 241 11.83 -7.45 -11.38
CA ILE A 241 12.63 -7.04 -10.21
C ILE A 241 13.16 -8.28 -9.47
N LEU A 242 12.31 -9.28 -9.21
CA LEU A 242 12.70 -10.49 -8.49
C LEU A 242 13.68 -11.35 -9.27
N ALA A 243 13.55 -11.42 -10.60
CA ALA A 243 14.52 -12.11 -11.44
C ALA A 243 15.90 -11.43 -11.39
N ALA A 244 15.94 -10.09 -11.49
CA ALA A 244 17.19 -9.34 -11.39
C ALA A 244 17.83 -9.47 -10.00
N VAL A 245 17.05 -9.28 -8.93
CA VAL A 245 17.51 -9.45 -7.55
C VAL A 245 17.98 -10.89 -7.31
N GLY A 246 17.24 -11.89 -7.77
CA GLY A 246 17.59 -13.30 -7.63
C GLY A 246 18.90 -13.65 -8.32
N LEU A 247 19.17 -13.11 -9.52
CA LEU A 247 20.45 -13.28 -10.21
C LEU A 247 21.62 -12.63 -9.45
N ILE A 248 21.43 -11.40 -8.96
CA ILE A 248 22.46 -10.68 -8.21
C ILE A 248 22.75 -11.41 -6.89
N VAL A 249 21.73 -11.72 -6.11
CA VAL A 249 21.87 -12.41 -4.82
C VAL A 249 22.45 -13.81 -5.02
N GLY A 250 21.96 -14.56 -6.02
CA GLY A 250 22.52 -15.87 -6.38
C GLY A 250 24.00 -15.82 -6.71
N GLY A 251 24.44 -14.83 -7.52
CA GLY A 251 25.85 -14.61 -7.82
C GLY A 251 26.68 -14.23 -6.57
N LEU A 252 26.17 -13.36 -5.71
CA LEU A 252 26.83 -12.95 -4.47
C LEU A 252 26.94 -14.09 -3.45
N MET A 253 25.95 -14.98 -3.39
CA MET A 253 25.97 -16.17 -2.52
C MET A 253 26.97 -17.21 -3.03
N MET A 254 26.99 -17.48 -4.34
CA MET A 254 27.94 -18.43 -4.94
C MET A 254 29.40 -17.97 -4.83
N THR A 255 29.64 -16.66 -4.81
CA THR A 255 30.99 -16.08 -4.62
C THR A 255 31.38 -15.95 -3.15
N GLY A 256 30.47 -16.15 -2.20
CA GLY A 256 30.70 -15.93 -0.77
C GLY A 256 30.89 -14.46 -0.37
N MET A 257 30.69 -13.52 -1.30
CA MET A 257 30.88 -12.09 -1.03
C MET A 257 29.79 -11.54 -0.08
N ALA A 258 28.55 -12.02 -0.20
CA ALA A 258 27.44 -11.54 0.64
C ALA A 258 27.70 -11.75 2.14
N SER A 259 28.16 -12.95 2.52
CA SER A 259 28.47 -13.29 3.91
C SER A 259 29.74 -12.59 4.40
N SER A 260 30.77 -12.49 3.55
CA SER A 260 32.02 -11.81 3.88
C SER A 260 31.80 -10.33 4.16
N PHE A 261 30.98 -9.67 3.34
CA PHE A 261 30.70 -8.24 3.47
C PHE A 261 29.88 -7.92 4.74
N SER A 262 28.84 -8.71 5.02
CA SER A 262 28.07 -8.60 6.28
C SER A 262 28.95 -8.86 7.51
N GLY A 263 29.84 -9.86 7.43
CA GLY A 263 30.80 -10.19 8.47
C GLY A 263 31.77 -9.04 8.76
N GLU A 264 32.34 -8.41 7.74
CA GLU A 264 33.26 -7.28 7.90
C GLU A 264 32.57 -6.05 8.48
N ILE A 265 31.35 -5.71 8.05
CA ILE A 265 30.60 -4.60 8.67
C ILE A 265 30.36 -4.89 10.16
N THR A 266 29.95 -6.12 10.51
CA THR A 266 29.69 -6.51 11.90
C THR A 266 30.96 -6.48 12.76
N ARG A 267 32.09 -6.92 12.17
CA ARG A 267 33.41 -6.90 12.79
C ARG A 267 33.89 -5.48 13.04
N VAL A 268 33.78 -4.58 12.06
CA VAL A 268 34.16 -3.17 12.20
C VAL A 268 33.26 -2.45 13.21
N ALA A 269 31.97 -2.79 13.25
CA ALA A 269 31.04 -2.26 14.25
C ALA A 269 31.35 -2.74 15.69
N GLY A 270 32.16 -3.80 15.85
CA GLY A 270 32.58 -4.31 17.16
C GLY A 270 31.41 -4.78 18.03
N GLY A 271 30.36 -5.32 17.42
CA GLY A 271 29.14 -5.76 18.11
C GLY A 271 28.26 -4.64 18.68
N LYS A 272 28.60 -3.36 18.44
CA LYS A 272 27.79 -2.22 18.88
C LYS A 272 26.71 -1.90 17.85
N LEU A 273 25.47 -1.77 18.32
CA LEU A 273 24.30 -1.54 17.46
C LEU A 273 24.39 -0.22 16.67
N ILE A 274 24.79 0.88 17.32
CA ILE A 274 24.78 2.22 16.69
C ILE A 274 25.77 2.32 15.51
N PRO A 275 27.05 1.90 15.64
CA PRO A 275 27.98 1.86 14.52
C PRO A 275 27.49 0.96 13.37
N LEU A 276 26.91 -0.20 13.71
CA LEU A 276 26.37 -1.14 12.72
C LEU A 276 25.25 -0.50 11.88
N LEU A 277 24.32 0.20 12.53
CA LEU A 277 23.23 0.92 11.87
C LEU A 277 23.76 2.05 10.98
N LEU A 278 24.73 2.83 11.45
CA LEU A 278 25.33 3.93 10.67
C LEU A 278 26.09 3.41 9.45
N MET A 279 26.89 2.35 9.61
CA MET A 279 27.61 1.73 8.51
C MET A 279 26.65 1.09 7.50
N GLY A 280 25.60 0.43 7.98
CA GLY A 280 24.53 -0.09 7.12
C GLY A 280 23.84 1.02 6.33
N ALA A 281 23.47 2.13 6.99
CA ALA A 281 22.87 3.28 6.34
C ALA A 281 23.81 3.93 5.31
N LEU A 282 25.10 4.09 5.62
CA LEU A 282 26.10 4.63 4.70
C LEU A 282 26.26 3.73 3.47
N THR A 283 26.29 2.42 3.70
CA THR A 283 26.45 1.43 2.64
C THR A 283 25.24 1.42 1.72
N ALA A 284 24.02 1.45 2.28
CA ALA A 284 22.79 1.63 1.51
C ALA A 284 22.82 2.94 0.71
N PHE A 285 23.23 4.05 1.33
CA PHE A 285 23.35 5.33 0.62
C PHE A 285 24.32 5.31 -0.58
N ILE A 286 25.44 4.58 -0.47
CA ILE A 286 26.44 4.46 -1.54
C ILE A 286 25.96 3.51 -2.65
N LEU A 287 25.30 2.40 -2.29
CA LEU A 287 24.87 1.37 -3.24
C LEU A 287 23.53 1.68 -3.91
N GLY A 288 22.72 2.57 -3.33
CA GLY A 288 21.38 2.92 -3.82
C GLY A 288 20.31 1.99 -3.28
#